data_AF-A0A1Y3CC59-F1
#
_entry.id   AF-A0A1Y3CC59-F1
#
_cell.length_a   1.000
_cell.length_b   1.000
_cell.length_c   1.000
_cell.angle_alpha   90.00
_cell.angle_beta   90.00
_cell.angle_gamma   90.00
#
_symmetry.space_group_name_H-M   'P 1'
#
loop_
_entity.id
_entity.type
_entity.pdbx_description
1 polymer ?
#
loop_
_entity_poly.entity_id
_entity_poly.type
_entity_poly.pdbx_seq_one_letter_code
_entity_poly.pdbx_strand_id
1 'polypeptide(L)'
;MVGTEKKYQYDYYELVFITDYENVKWLNVGYLRTLFANYDTLLSLWNIRNKFNEKVRIQFFESDDNNTAYIDLNDIEIESKINQSDLSCLIDLTERCLRLNDDLIIEFYNFLDEFPKVVSKKIDLKLTKNHGFILYFDMKKNKAIQPLLEESPLPDYKKISKISGRSEEELMARYKKLFE
;
A
#
# COMPACT_ATOMS: atom_id res chain seq x y z
N MET A 1 -34.63 -1.15 4.95
CA MET A 1 -33.90 -0.45 6.03
C MET A 1 -32.60 0.02 5.43
N VAL A 2 -32.40 1.33 5.34
CA VAL A 2 -31.20 1.94 4.76
C VAL A 2 -30.06 1.72 5.75
N GLY A 3 -29.09 0.88 5.38
CA GLY A 3 -27.91 0.61 6.19
C GLY A 3 -27.16 1.91 6.42
N THR A 4 -27.08 2.33 7.68
CA THR A 4 -26.25 3.46 8.09
C THR A 4 -24.81 2.97 8.04
N GLU A 5 -24.13 3.19 6.92
CA GLU A 5 -22.68 3.04 6.85
C GLU A 5 -22.08 3.92 7.97
N LYS A 6 -21.49 3.26 8.98
CA LYS A 6 -20.72 3.97 10.00
C LYS A 6 -19.56 4.65 9.28
N LYS A 7 -19.58 5.98 9.23
CA LYS A 7 -18.44 6.78 8.76
C LYS A 7 -17.34 6.71 9.83
N TYR A 8 -16.33 5.88 9.59
CA TYR A 8 -15.11 5.88 10.38
C TYR A 8 -14.27 7.09 9.97
N GLN A 9 -13.87 7.90 10.94
CA GLN A 9 -12.97 9.03 10.71
C GLN A 9 -11.54 8.50 10.87
N TYR A 10 -10.76 8.55 9.80
CA TYR A 10 -9.40 8.01 9.79
C TYR A 10 -8.38 9.13 10.07
N ASP A 11 -7.46 8.91 11.00
CA ASP A 11 -6.34 9.82 11.31
C ASP A 11 -5.21 9.75 10.26
N TYR A 12 -5.52 9.35 9.03
CA TYR A 12 -4.51 9.12 8.01
C TYR A 12 -4.98 9.44 6.59
N TYR A 13 -4.01 9.65 5.70
CA TYR A 13 -4.25 9.91 4.28
C TYR A 13 -4.41 8.60 3.51
N GLU A 14 -5.56 8.41 2.87
CA GLU A 14 -5.77 7.43 1.81
C GLU A 14 -5.09 7.89 0.52
N LEU A 15 -4.85 6.99 -0.43
CA LEU A 15 -4.48 7.44 -1.77
C LEU A 15 -5.66 8.18 -2.36
N VAL A 16 -5.43 9.42 -2.74
CA VAL A 16 -6.40 10.20 -3.48
C VAL A 16 -6.09 9.98 -4.96
N PHE A 17 -7.12 9.82 -5.79
CA PHE A 17 -6.97 9.92 -7.23
C PHE A 17 -7.95 10.98 -7.72
N ILE A 18 -7.44 12.11 -8.18
CA ILE A 18 -8.27 13.17 -8.74
C ILE A 18 -8.63 12.77 -10.17
N THR A 19 -9.90 12.44 -10.43
CA THR A 19 -10.37 12.17 -11.79
C THR A 19 -11.80 12.66 -11.98
N ASP A 20 -12.00 13.53 -12.97
CA ASP A 20 -13.32 13.97 -13.43
C ASP A 20 -13.88 13.08 -14.57
N TYR A 21 -13.10 12.15 -15.13
CA TYR A 21 -13.52 11.36 -16.32
C TYR A 21 -12.78 10.01 -16.46
N GLU A 22 -13.54 8.90 -16.43
CA GLU A 22 -13.02 7.53 -16.56
C GLU A 22 -12.31 7.24 -17.89
N ASN A 23 -12.77 7.82 -19.00
CA ASN A 23 -12.28 7.45 -20.34
C ASN A 23 -10.94 8.09 -20.75
N VAL A 24 -10.35 8.95 -19.93
CA VAL A 24 -9.09 9.63 -20.25
C VAL A 24 -8.22 9.92 -19.03
N LYS A 25 -8.32 9.12 -17.96
CA LYS A 25 -7.56 9.36 -16.70
C LYS A 25 -6.05 9.53 -16.95
N TRP A 26 -5.52 8.80 -17.93
CA TRP A 26 -4.10 8.86 -18.32
C TRP A 26 -3.66 10.12 -19.06
N LEU A 27 -4.58 10.94 -19.60
CA LEU A 27 -4.23 12.28 -20.11
C LEU A 27 -4.42 13.37 -19.05
N ASN A 28 -4.98 13.03 -17.88
CA ASN A 28 -5.12 13.98 -16.79
C ASN A 28 -3.77 14.12 -16.06
N VAL A 29 -3.10 15.26 -16.25
CA VAL A 29 -1.83 15.57 -15.58
C VAL A 29 -1.96 15.57 -14.06
N GLY A 30 -3.11 15.98 -13.53
CA GLY A 30 -3.41 15.92 -12.10
C GLY A 30 -3.45 14.47 -11.59
N TYR A 31 -4.08 13.57 -12.33
CA TYR A 31 -4.10 12.14 -12.01
C TYR A 31 -2.68 11.56 -12.00
N LEU A 32 -1.90 11.80 -13.06
CA LEU A 32 -0.52 11.32 -13.14
C LEU A 32 0.34 11.84 -12.00
N ARG A 33 0.27 13.15 -11.72
CA ARG A 33 0.98 13.75 -10.59
C ARG A 33 0.59 13.07 -9.27
N THR A 34 -0.68 12.73 -9.11
CA THR A 34 -1.16 12.09 -7.89
C THR A 34 -0.66 10.64 -7.77
N LEU A 35 -0.62 9.87 -8.87
CA LEU A 35 -0.03 8.52 -8.88
C LEU A 35 1.42 8.52 -8.37
N PHE A 36 2.26 9.43 -8.87
CA PHE A 36 3.66 9.53 -8.41
C PHE A 36 3.77 10.09 -6.98
N ALA A 37 2.93 11.04 -6.59
CA ALA A 37 2.89 11.54 -5.20
C ALA A 37 2.45 10.46 -4.21
N ASN A 38 1.54 9.57 -4.60
CA ASN A 38 1.11 8.41 -3.83
C ASN A 38 2.27 7.43 -3.62
N TYR A 39 3.11 7.22 -4.65
CA TYR A 39 4.35 6.45 -4.51
C TYR A 39 5.33 7.07 -3.51
N ASP A 40 5.59 8.37 -3.59
CA ASP A 40 6.47 9.06 -2.64
C ASP A 40 5.92 9.01 -1.20
N THR A 41 4.60 9.09 -1.06
CA THR A 41 3.90 8.94 0.22
C THR A 41 4.08 7.52 0.78
N LEU A 42 3.93 6.48 -0.05
CA LEU A 42 4.17 5.10 0.35
C LEU A 42 5.62 4.88 0.79
N LEU A 43 6.60 5.41 0.06
CA LEU A 43 8.00 5.35 0.48
C LEU A 43 8.22 6.01 1.85
N SER A 44 7.57 7.16 2.09
CA SER A 44 7.61 7.85 3.38
C SER A 44 6.99 7.01 4.50
N LEU A 45 5.87 6.33 4.23
CA LEU A 45 5.23 5.41 5.18
C LEU A 45 6.12 4.21 5.49
N TRP A 46 6.77 3.59 4.51
CA TRP A 46 7.76 2.53 4.73
C TRP A 46 8.90 2.98 5.64
N ASN A 47 9.41 4.21 5.45
CA ASN A 47 10.44 4.77 6.32
C ASN A 47 9.96 4.96 7.76
N ILE A 48 8.71 5.40 7.96
CA ILE A 48 8.11 5.51 9.30
C ILE A 48 7.94 4.11 9.92
N ARG A 49 7.42 3.15 9.15
CA ARG A 49 7.28 1.74 9.56
C ARG A 49 8.62 1.17 10.00
N ASN A 50 9.71 1.44 9.27
CA ASN A 50 11.05 0.96 9.61
C ASN A 50 11.56 1.56 10.93
N LYS A 51 11.24 2.82 11.24
CA LYS A 51 11.57 3.42 12.55
C LYS A 51 10.83 2.70 13.68
N PHE A 52 9.53 2.41 13.50
CA PHE A 52 8.76 1.63 14.48
C PHE A 52 9.26 0.19 14.60
N ASN A 53 9.66 -0.43 13.49
CA ASN A 53 10.23 -1.77 13.48
C ASN A 53 11.50 -1.83 14.34
N GLU A 54 12.43 -0.89 14.16
CA GLU A 54 13.63 -0.84 14.99
C GLU A 54 13.29 -0.56 16.46
N LYS A 55 12.35 0.35 16.73
CA LYS A 55 11.90 0.63 18.10
C LYS A 55 11.35 -0.61 18.81
N VAL A 56 10.48 -1.36 18.14
CA VAL A 56 9.88 -2.60 18.67
C VAL A 56 10.93 -3.71 18.78
N ARG A 57 11.83 -3.83 17.80
CA ARG A 57 12.93 -4.80 17.81
C ARG A 57 13.90 -4.59 18.98
N ILE A 58 14.19 -3.34 19.34
CA ILE A 58 14.99 -3.03 20.53
C ILE A 58 14.27 -3.50 21.80
N GLN A 59 12.95 -3.26 21.93
CA GLN A 59 12.16 -3.75 23.07
C GLN A 59 12.20 -5.28 23.19
N PHE A 60 12.19 -5.99 22.06
CA PHE A 60 12.38 -7.44 22.06
C PHE A 60 13.73 -7.81 22.68
N PHE A 61 14.84 -7.24 22.21
CA PHE A 61 16.18 -7.55 22.72
C PHE A 61 16.40 -7.12 24.18
N GLU A 62 15.83 -6.00 24.60
CA GLU A 62 15.90 -5.55 26.01
C GLU A 62 15.08 -6.44 26.96
N SER A 63 14.18 -7.26 26.42
CA SER A 63 13.32 -8.14 27.21
C SER A 63 13.90 -9.55 27.47
N ASP A 64 15.06 -9.85 26.89
CA ASP A 64 15.88 -11.04 27.18
C ASP A 64 17.17 -10.61 27.88
N ASP A 65 17.39 -11.13 29.07
CA ASP A 65 18.62 -10.89 29.83
C ASP A 65 19.82 -11.63 29.22
N ASN A 66 19.57 -12.56 28.28
CA ASN A 66 20.60 -13.27 27.57
C ASN A 66 21.02 -12.48 26.33
N ASN A 67 22.32 -12.22 26.17
CA ASN A 67 22.90 -11.53 25.01
C ASN A 67 22.88 -12.42 23.75
N THR A 68 21.69 -12.83 23.32
CA THR A 68 21.43 -13.73 22.21
C THR A 68 21.02 -12.94 20.96
N ALA A 69 21.34 -13.47 19.78
CA ALA A 69 21.02 -12.82 18.50
C ALA A 69 19.55 -13.01 18.06
N TYR A 70 18.79 -13.81 18.80
CA TYR A 70 17.40 -14.15 18.51
C TYR A 70 16.66 -14.39 19.81
N ILE A 71 15.34 -14.18 19.79
CA ILE A 71 14.47 -14.36 20.94
C ILE A 71 13.24 -15.13 20.46
N ASP A 72 12.84 -16.15 21.23
CA ASP A 72 11.63 -16.94 21.00
C ASP A 72 10.62 -16.57 22.08
N LEU A 73 9.59 -15.78 21.71
CA LEU A 73 8.52 -15.38 22.60
C LEU A 73 7.19 -15.91 22.09
N ASN A 74 6.37 -16.41 23.01
CA ASN A 74 4.98 -16.68 22.73
C ASN A 74 4.12 -15.40 22.82
N ASP A 75 2.89 -15.45 22.30
CA ASP A 75 1.97 -14.30 22.27
C ASP A 75 1.78 -13.62 23.64
N ILE A 76 1.75 -14.38 24.74
CA ILE A 76 1.55 -13.85 26.11
C ILE A 76 2.79 -13.06 26.56
N GLU A 77 3.98 -13.53 26.20
CA GLU A 77 5.23 -12.84 26.50
C GLU A 77 5.37 -11.56 25.67
N ILE A 78 4.94 -11.57 24.40
CA ILE A 78 4.89 -10.37 23.56
C ILE A 78 3.92 -9.35 24.18
N GLU A 79 2.73 -9.78 24.59
CA GLU A 79 1.71 -8.93 25.19
C GLU A 79 2.17 -8.27 26.50
N SER A 80 3.00 -8.97 27.29
CA SER A 80 3.46 -8.50 28.60
C SER A 80 4.77 -7.71 28.59
N LYS A 81 5.70 -8.02 27.66
CA LYS A 81 7.04 -7.43 27.62
C LYS A 81 7.17 -6.26 26.65
N ILE A 82 6.34 -6.21 25.61
CA ILE A 82 6.44 -5.22 24.54
C ILE A 82 5.40 -4.13 24.72
N ASN A 83 5.77 -2.89 24.38
CA ASN A 83 4.83 -1.78 24.38
C ASN A 83 3.74 -2.02 23.31
N GLN A 84 2.52 -2.27 23.77
CA GLN A 84 1.39 -2.59 22.89
C GLN A 84 1.01 -1.44 21.96
N SER A 85 1.25 -0.18 22.35
CA SER A 85 1.00 0.97 21.47
C SER A 85 1.97 0.98 20.27
N ASP A 86 3.25 0.72 20.52
CA ASP A 86 4.26 0.67 19.46
C ASP A 86 4.04 -0.52 18.54
N LEU A 87 3.74 -1.69 19.12
CA LEU A 87 3.42 -2.91 18.38
C LEU A 87 2.16 -2.73 17.52
N SER A 88 1.09 -2.16 18.08
CA SER A 88 -0.13 -1.86 17.34
C SER A 88 0.13 -0.89 16.18
N CYS A 89 0.94 0.14 16.39
CA CYS A 89 1.33 1.08 15.33
C CYS A 89 2.15 0.40 14.24
N LEU A 90 3.11 -0.46 14.60
CA LEU A 90 3.90 -1.23 13.64
C LEU A 90 3.03 -2.15 12.78
N ILE A 91 2.06 -2.84 13.39
CA ILE A 91 1.11 -3.70 12.68
C ILE A 91 0.26 -2.86 11.73
N ASP A 92 -0.37 -1.79 12.24
CA ASP A 92 -1.22 -0.89 11.43
C ASP A 92 -0.47 -0.32 10.22
N LEU A 93 0.74 0.20 10.44
CA LEU A 93 1.58 0.73 9.36
C LEU A 93 1.97 -0.35 8.36
N THR A 94 2.26 -1.57 8.82
CA THR A 94 2.64 -2.67 7.94
C THR A 94 1.48 -3.08 7.05
N GLU A 95 0.30 -3.31 7.62
CA GLU A 95 -0.90 -3.68 6.86
C GLU A 95 -1.27 -2.60 5.83
N ARG A 96 -1.17 -1.32 6.23
CA ARG A 96 -1.42 -0.20 5.31
C ARG A 96 -0.39 -0.12 4.20
N CYS A 97 0.90 -0.27 4.51
CA CYS A 97 1.93 -0.26 3.48
C CYS A 97 1.74 -1.40 2.48
N LEU A 98 1.34 -2.60 2.93
CA LEU A 98 1.04 -3.73 2.04
C LEU A 98 -0.12 -3.39 1.09
N ARG A 99 -1.25 -2.90 1.62
CA ARG A 99 -2.42 -2.51 0.80
C ARG A 99 -2.08 -1.45 -0.23
N LEU A 100 -1.44 -0.37 0.20
CA LEU A 100 -1.04 0.73 -0.67
C LEU A 100 -0.03 0.29 -1.75
N ASN A 101 0.84 -0.66 -1.41
CA ASN A 101 1.79 -1.22 -2.36
C ASN A 101 1.09 -2.04 -3.44
N ASP A 102 0.15 -2.92 -3.06
CA ASP A 102 -0.64 -3.71 -4.01
C ASP A 102 -1.43 -2.78 -4.96
N ASP A 103 -2.13 -1.78 -4.42
CA ASP A 103 -2.90 -0.80 -5.19
C ASP A 103 -2.01 -0.02 -6.19
N LEU A 104 -0.82 0.41 -5.76
CA LEU A 104 0.11 1.12 -6.63
C LEU A 104 0.74 0.21 -7.70
N ILE A 105 1.04 -1.05 -7.39
CA ILE A 105 1.56 -1.99 -8.39
C ILE A 105 0.54 -2.17 -9.51
N ILE A 106 -0.74 -2.35 -9.17
CA ILE A 106 -1.83 -2.46 -10.15
C ILE A 106 -1.94 -1.17 -10.99
N GLU A 107 -1.93 0.00 -10.35
CA GLU A 107 -2.05 1.26 -11.08
C GLU A 107 -0.84 1.56 -11.97
N PHE A 108 0.38 1.25 -11.53
CA PHE A 108 1.57 1.37 -12.39
C PHE A 108 1.56 0.34 -13.53
N TYR A 109 1.08 -0.88 -13.28
CA TYR A 109 0.87 -1.87 -14.33
C TYR A 109 -0.08 -1.34 -15.41
N ASN A 110 -1.24 -0.81 -15.01
CA ASN A 110 -2.22 -0.23 -15.93
C ASN A 110 -1.67 0.99 -16.64
N PHE A 111 -0.93 1.87 -15.94
CA PHE A 111 -0.27 3.01 -16.55
C PHE A 111 0.69 2.60 -17.67
N LEU A 112 1.56 1.62 -17.43
CA LEU A 112 2.55 1.15 -18.41
C LEU A 112 1.90 0.50 -19.64
N ASP A 113 0.75 -0.16 -19.49
CA ASP A 113 0.02 -0.77 -20.60
C ASP A 113 -0.86 0.24 -21.37
N GLU A 114 -1.54 1.15 -20.68
CA GLU A 114 -2.58 1.99 -21.26
C GLU A 114 -2.10 3.38 -21.70
N PHE A 115 -1.21 4.03 -20.93
CA PHE A 115 -0.75 5.39 -21.22
C PHE A 115 -0.13 5.51 -22.63
N PRO A 116 0.77 4.60 -23.08
CA PRO A 116 1.32 4.67 -24.43
C PRO A 116 0.25 4.60 -25.54
N LYS A 117 -0.82 3.82 -25.33
CA LYS A 117 -1.91 3.63 -26.29
C LYS A 117 -2.78 4.90 -26.42
N VAL A 118 -2.93 5.65 -25.34
CA VAL A 118 -3.70 6.89 -25.33
C VAL A 118 -2.88 8.04 -25.91
N VAL A 119 -1.61 8.15 -25.52
CA VAL A 119 -0.70 9.23 -25.98
C VAL A 119 -0.35 9.09 -27.46
N SER A 120 -0.23 7.87 -27.99
CA SER A 120 0.05 7.66 -29.42
C SER A 120 -1.02 8.22 -30.36
N LYS A 121 -2.25 8.36 -29.88
CA LYS A 121 -3.34 9.02 -30.61
C LYS A 121 -3.23 10.55 -30.61
N LYS A 122 -2.39 11.12 -29.75
CA LYS A 122 -2.18 12.56 -29.59
C LYS A 122 -0.89 13.06 -30.23
N ILE A 123 0.10 12.19 -30.44
CA ILE A 123 1.38 12.54 -31.06
C ILE A 123 1.35 12.20 -32.56
N ASP A 124 1.70 13.15 -33.41
CA ASP A 124 1.95 12.85 -34.83
C ASP A 124 3.34 12.23 -35.02
N LEU A 125 3.37 10.91 -35.04
CA LEU A 125 4.59 10.13 -35.21
C LEU A 125 5.29 10.37 -36.56
N LYS A 126 4.63 10.98 -37.55
CA LYS A 126 5.28 11.34 -38.82
C LYS A 126 6.30 12.46 -38.63
N LEU A 127 6.05 13.35 -37.67
CA LEU A 127 6.96 14.46 -37.33
C LEU A 127 8.15 13.99 -36.47
N THR A 128 8.00 12.88 -35.74
CA THR A 128 9.05 12.33 -34.86
C THR A 128 9.82 11.15 -35.44
N LYS A 129 9.59 10.79 -36.71
CA LYS A 129 10.14 9.58 -37.38
C LYS A 129 11.64 9.35 -37.19
N ASN A 130 12.43 10.42 -37.03
CA ASN A 130 13.88 10.35 -36.84
C ASN A 130 14.35 10.80 -35.45
N HIS A 131 13.43 11.21 -34.57
CA HIS A 131 13.73 11.80 -33.26
C HIS A 131 13.26 10.94 -32.08
N GLY A 132 12.38 9.96 -32.32
CA GLY A 132 11.96 9.06 -31.25
C GLY A 132 10.78 8.17 -31.63
N PHE A 133 10.45 7.25 -30.72
CA PHE A 133 9.34 6.33 -30.82
C PHE A 133 8.63 6.23 -29.46
N ILE A 134 7.38 5.78 -29.49
CA ILE A 134 6.62 5.52 -28.26
C ILE A 134 7.00 4.15 -27.74
N LEU A 135 7.39 4.08 -26.47
CA LEU A 135 7.66 2.83 -25.78
C LEU A 135 6.35 2.16 -25.42
N TYR A 136 6.17 0.92 -25.89
CA TYR A 136 5.05 0.06 -25.52
C TYR A 136 5.58 -1.09 -24.66
N PHE A 137 4.93 -1.31 -23.51
CA PHE A 137 5.26 -2.40 -22.61
C PHE A 137 4.17 -3.47 -22.72
N ASP A 138 4.51 -4.63 -23.28
CA ASP A 138 3.63 -5.81 -23.27
C ASP A 138 3.94 -6.66 -22.04
N MET A 139 3.35 -6.26 -20.90
CA MET A 139 3.57 -6.92 -19.62
C MET A 139 2.82 -8.25 -19.49
N LYS A 140 1.85 -8.54 -20.39
CA LYS A 140 1.02 -9.76 -20.34
C LYS A 140 1.83 -11.04 -20.57
N LYS A 141 2.92 -10.95 -21.32
CA LYS A 141 3.82 -12.09 -21.60
C LYS A 141 4.84 -12.33 -20.49
N ASN A 142 5.03 -11.38 -19.59
CA ASN A 142 5.99 -11.50 -18.51
C ASN A 142 5.37 -12.25 -17.32
N LYS A 143 5.69 -13.54 -17.22
CA LYS A 143 5.20 -14.40 -16.12
C LYS A 143 5.66 -13.94 -14.74
N ALA A 144 6.77 -13.21 -14.63
CA ALA A 144 7.28 -12.72 -13.35
C ALA A 144 6.41 -11.62 -12.74
N ILE A 145 5.53 -10.99 -13.55
CA ILE A 145 4.64 -9.92 -13.08
C ILE A 145 3.36 -10.48 -12.48
N GLN A 146 2.90 -11.65 -12.93
CA GLN A 146 1.62 -12.21 -12.46
C GLN A 146 1.56 -12.35 -10.94
N PRO A 147 2.58 -12.88 -10.25
CA PRO A 147 2.57 -12.96 -8.78
C PRO A 147 2.61 -11.59 -8.09
N LEU A 148 3.08 -10.53 -8.76
CA LEU A 148 3.10 -9.17 -8.20
C LEU A 148 1.76 -8.47 -8.32
N LEU A 149 0.89 -8.95 -9.20
CA LEU A 149 -0.49 -8.50 -9.34
C LEU A 149 -1.44 -9.30 -8.43
N GLU A 150 -0.97 -10.41 -7.86
CA GLU A 150 -1.69 -11.14 -6.83
C GLU A 150 -1.64 -10.34 -5.53
N GLU A 151 -2.81 -10.17 -4.92
CA GLU A 151 -2.94 -9.37 -3.72
C GLU A 151 -2.35 -10.05 -2.49
N SER A 152 -1.85 -9.22 -1.57
CA SER A 152 -1.44 -9.65 -0.25
C SER A 152 -2.65 -10.21 0.52
N PRO A 153 -2.47 -11.31 1.28
CA PRO A 153 -3.55 -11.92 2.05
C PRO A 153 -4.17 -10.93 3.03
N LEU A 154 -5.45 -11.15 3.37
CA LEU A 154 -6.13 -10.32 4.37
C LEU A 154 -5.56 -10.59 5.76
N PRO A 155 -5.45 -9.54 6.60
CA PRO A 155 -5.00 -9.72 7.98
C PRO A 155 -6.00 -10.53 8.80
N ASP A 156 -5.50 -11.16 9.86
CA ASP A 156 -6.34 -11.76 10.89
C ASP A 156 -6.92 -10.65 11.78
N TYR A 157 -8.11 -10.17 11.41
CA TYR A 157 -8.80 -9.07 12.09
C TYR A 157 -9.04 -9.35 13.58
N LYS A 158 -9.20 -10.62 13.98
CA LYS A 158 -9.39 -10.99 15.40
C LYS A 158 -8.13 -10.73 16.21
N LYS A 159 -6.97 -11.12 15.68
CA LYS A 159 -5.67 -10.87 16.33
C LYS A 159 -5.37 -9.39 16.42
N ILE A 160 -5.57 -8.66 15.32
CA ILE A 160 -5.32 -7.21 15.30
C ILE A 160 -6.29 -6.48 16.23
N SER A 161 -7.55 -6.91 16.31
CA SER A 161 -8.55 -6.35 17.23
C SER A 161 -8.09 -6.48 18.69
N LYS A 162 -7.59 -7.65 19.08
CA LYS A 162 -7.05 -7.89 20.44
C LYS A 162 -5.89 -6.95 20.79
N ILE A 163 -4.97 -6.71 19.86
CA ILE A 163 -3.76 -5.89 20.09
C ILE A 163 -4.07 -4.39 20.02
N SER A 164 -4.92 -3.97 19.09
CA SER A 164 -5.20 -2.55 18.83
C SER A 164 -6.37 -1.97 19.61
N GLY A 165 -7.21 -2.82 20.21
CA GLY A 165 -8.44 -2.41 20.88
C GLY A 165 -9.54 -1.92 19.94
N ARG A 166 -9.36 -2.06 18.62
CA ARG A 166 -10.35 -1.66 17.59
C ARG A 166 -11.31 -2.80 17.28
N SER A 167 -12.51 -2.46 16.79
CA SER A 167 -13.46 -3.49 16.36
C SER A 167 -13.02 -4.13 15.02
N GLU A 168 -13.43 -5.37 14.78
CA GLU A 168 -13.13 -6.05 13.51
C GLU A 168 -13.72 -5.27 12.32
N GLU A 169 -14.91 -4.67 12.48
CA GLU A 169 -15.56 -3.89 11.43
C GLU A 169 -14.77 -2.61 11.10
N GLU A 170 -14.19 -1.94 12.10
CA GLU A 170 -13.32 -0.79 11.88
C GLU A 170 -12.06 -1.21 11.11
N LEU A 171 -11.45 -2.33 11.48
CA LEU A 171 -10.23 -2.84 10.84
C LEU A 171 -10.49 -3.28 9.39
N MET A 172 -11.63 -3.92 9.13
CA MET A 172 -12.05 -4.27 7.76
C MET A 172 -12.27 -3.04 6.89
N ALA A 173 -12.84 -1.97 7.43
CA ALA A 173 -13.02 -0.72 6.71
C ALA A 173 -11.69 -0.01 6.47
N ARG A 174 -10.80 -0.01 7.47
CA ARG A 174 -9.47 0.61 7.44
C ARG A 174 -8.53 -0.04 6.42
N TYR A 175 -8.59 -1.35 6.26
CA TYR A 175 -7.75 -2.11 5.31
C TYR A 175 -8.52 -2.49 4.03
N LYS A 176 -9.63 -1.79 3.74
CA LYS A 176 -10.36 -1.97 2.48
C LYS A 176 -9.46 -1.55 1.30
N LYS A 177 -9.60 -2.26 0.19
CA LYS A 177 -8.94 -1.95 -1.08
C LYS A 177 -9.49 -0.66 -1.67
N LEU A 178 -8.65 0.05 -2.42
CA LEU A 178 -9.07 1.21 -3.19
C LEU A 178 -9.68 0.83 -4.54
N PHE A 179 -9.22 -0.26 -5.14
CA PHE A 179 -9.71 -0.76 -6.42
C PHE A 179 -10.45 -2.10 -6.22
N GLU A 180 -11.66 -2.22 -6.76
CA GLU A 180 -12.49 -3.44 -6.76
C GLU A 180 -12.35 -4.20 -8.09
#